data_AF-A0A9D7Y9T6-F1
#
_entry.id   AF-A0A9D7Y9T6-F1
#
_cell.length_a   1.000
_cell.length_b   1.000
_cell.length_c   1.000
_cell.angle_alpha   90.00
_cell.angle_beta   90.00
_cell.angle_gamma   90.00
#
_symmetry.space_group_name_H-M   'P 1'
#
loop_
_entity.id
_entity.type
_entity.pdbx_description
1 polymer ?
#
loop_
_entity_poly.entity_id
_entity_poly.type
_entity_poly.pdbx_seq_one_letter_code
_entity_poly.pdbx_strand_id
1 'polypeptide(L)'
;MDRRDFLTAGKTKKKTSVPFASPARTLSGINPYAGAWTTNEVTHLLKRAMFGAKKTDVDYFVTRTMSQAVDELLNPAAPEPAPPLKEYTTSTDVQTGQTPDTNIAQGTTWANDWNYHSDTQGRRQNSYYKWWTGVLINQDRSIREKLMFFWINHFGNQGNEVFMVIGYINSIQHYGKIVWAILKQW
;
A
#
# COMPACT_ATOMS: atom_id res chain seq x y z
N MET A 1 8.81 -53.77 3.89
CA MET A 1 8.03 -52.89 3.01
C MET A 1 8.07 -53.45 1.60
N ASP A 2 6.91 -53.85 1.08
CA ASP A 2 6.81 -54.53 -0.21
C ASP A 2 6.52 -53.51 -1.33
N ARG A 3 7.40 -53.46 -2.32
CA ARG A 3 7.48 -52.45 -3.40
C ARG A 3 6.49 -52.70 -4.54
N ARG A 4 5.63 -53.69 -4.41
CA ARG A 4 4.73 -54.17 -5.47
C ARG A 4 3.30 -53.62 -5.38
N ASP A 5 2.96 -52.93 -4.30
CA ASP A 5 1.63 -52.32 -4.12
C ASP A 5 1.49 -50.94 -4.81
N PHE A 6 2.54 -50.49 -5.50
CA PHE A 6 2.62 -49.16 -6.10
C PHE A 6 1.95 -49.05 -7.49
N LEU A 7 1.62 -50.16 -8.16
CA LEU A 7 1.16 -50.13 -9.57
C LEU A 7 -0.27 -50.64 -9.83
N THR A 8 -1.09 -50.85 -8.80
CA THR A 8 -2.52 -51.20 -8.97
C THR A 8 -3.43 -49.98 -8.78
N ALA A 9 -3.25 -48.97 -9.64
CA ALA A 9 -4.19 -47.85 -9.77
C ALA A 9 -5.37 -48.24 -10.66
N GLY A 10 -6.27 -49.04 -10.11
CA GLY A 10 -7.54 -49.43 -10.74
C GLY A 10 -8.70 -49.32 -9.76
N LYS A 11 -8.90 -48.16 -9.14
CA LYS A 11 -10.07 -47.89 -8.29
C LYS A 11 -11.14 -47.18 -9.11
N THR A 12 -12.24 -47.89 -9.34
CA THR A 12 -13.51 -47.37 -9.86
C THR A 12 -13.96 -46.16 -9.05
N LYS A 13 -14.08 -45.00 -9.72
CA LYS A 13 -14.59 -43.77 -9.09
C LYS A 13 -16.06 -43.98 -8.69
N LYS A 14 -16.33 -44.23 -7.41
CA LYS A 14 -17.64 -43.94 -6.83
C LYS A 14 -17.85 -42.42 -6.95
N LYS A 15 -18.87 -42.00 -7.70
CA LYS A 15 -19.34 -40.61 -7.71
C LYS A 15 -19.98 -40.33 -6.35
N THR A 16 -19.17 -39.92 -5.38
CA THR A 16 -19.67 -39.27 -4.17
C THR A 16 -20.26 -37.95 -4.62
N SER A 17 -21.57 -37.76 -4.46
CA SER A 17 -22.20 -36.45 -4.61
C SER A 17 -21.54 -35.51 -3.61
N VAL A 18 -20.66 -34.64 -4.09
CA VAL A 18 -20.10 -33.56 -3.29
C VAL A 18 -21.31 -32.71 -2.89
N PRO A 19 -21.66 -32.57 -1.61
CA PRO A 19 -22.64 -31.58 -1.21
C PRO A 19 -22.10 -30.25 -1.73
N PHE A 20 -22.92 -29.52 -2.48
CA PHE A 20 -22.60 -28.17 -2.95
C PHE A 20 -22.00 -27.41 -1.76
N ALA A 21 -20.70 -27.15 -1.82
CA ALA A 21 -20.03 -26.41 -0.77
C ALA A 21 -20.79 -25.08 -0.67
N SER A 22 -21.49 -24.87 0.45
CA SER A 22 -22.09 -23.57 0.71
C SER A 22 -21.00 -22.53 0.44
N PRO A 23 -21.30 -21.46 -0.33
CA PRO A 23 -20.31 -20.39 -0.47
C PRO A 23 -19.90 -20.04 0.95
N ALA A 24 -18.60 -20.01 1.20
CA ALA A 24 -18.03 -19.62 2.48
C ALA A 24 -18.41 -18.16 2.74
N ARG A 25 -19.67 -17.95 3.11
CA ARG A 25 -20.23 -16.67 3.47
C ARG A 25 -19.71 -16.46 4.88
N THR A 26 -18.94 -15.40 5.06
CA THR A 26 -18.59 -14.90 6.39
C THR A 26 -19.90 -14.70 7.17
N LEU A 27 -20.15 -15.56 8.15
CA LEU A 27 -21.29 -15.51 9.06
C LEU A 27 -21.15 -14.39 10.10
N SER A 28 -20.14 -13.53 9.97
CA SER A 28 -19.98 -12.33 10.79
C SER A 28 -21.06 -11.32 10.41
N GLY A 29 -22.00 -11.06 11.32
CA GLY A 29 -22.90 -9.92 11.23
C GLY A 29 -22.19 -8.60 11.58
N ILE A 30 -22.93 -7.49 11.59
CA ILE A 30 -22.45 -6.16 12.03
C ILE A 30 -22.33 -6.03 13.55
N ASN A 31 -22.46 -7.14 14.28
CA ASN A 31 -22.38 -7.13 15.73
C ASN A 31 -20.95 -6.81 16.18
N PRO A 32 -20.77 -6.03 17.26
CA PRO A 32 -19.46 -5.75 17.82
C PRO A 32 -18.69 -7.05 18.13
N TYR A 33 -17.38 -7.00 17.93
CA TYR A 33 -16.51 -8.13 18.25
C TYR A 33 -16.49 -8.38 19.77
N ALA A 34 -16.89 -9.57 20.18
CA ALA A 34 -16.91 -10.01 21.58
C ALA A 34 -15.88 -11.11 21.89
N GLY A 35 -14.97 -11.40 20.95
CA GLY A 35 -13.92 -12.42 21.13
C GLY A 35 -12.77 -11.92 22.00
N ALA A 36 -11.86 -12.83 22.33
CA ALA A 36 -10.67 -12.50 23.10
C ALA A 36 -9.77 -11.51 22.33
N TRP A 37 -9.32 -10.46 23.00
CA TRP A 37 -8.40 -9.48 22.42
C TRP A 37 -6.97 -9.82 22.83
N THR A 38 -6.33 -10.72 22.07
CA THR A 38 -4.95 -11.16 22.33
C THR A 38 -4.00 -10.62 21.26
N THR A 39 -2.71 -10.90 21.42
CA THR A 39 -1.66 -10.55 20.46
C THR A 39 -1.97 -11.06 19.05
N ASN A 40 -2.65 -12.21 18.92
CA ASN A 40 -2.98 -12.79 17.61
C ASN A 40 -4.00 -11.95 16.85
N GLU A 41 -5.07 -11.52 17.52
CA GLU A 41 -6.13 -10.70 16.93
C GLU A 41 -5.60 -9.30 16.57
N VAL A 42 -4.80 -8.69 17.46
CA VAL A 42 -4.13 -7.42 17.19
C VAL A 42 -3.20 -7.54 15.99
N THR A 43 -2.37 -8.58 15.96
CA THR A 43 -1.45 -8.82 14.84
C THR A 43 -2.21 -9.04 13.53
N HIS A 44 -3.33 -9.76 13.58
CA HIS A 44 -4.18 -9.95 12.41
C HIS A 44 -4.76 -8.62 11.91
N LEU A 45 -5.33 -7.81 12.82
CA LEU A 45 -5.87 -6.49 12.49
C LEU A 45 -4.79 -5.62 11.84
N LEU A 46 -3.62 -5.49 12.46
CA LEU A 46 -2.54 -4.64 11.94
C LEU A 46 -2.02 -5.12 10.58
N LYS A 47 -1.88 -6.44 10.35
CA LYS A 47 -1.53 -6.97 9.02
C LYS A 47 -2.59 -6.68 7.95
N ARG A 48 -3.86 -6.54 8.35
CA ARG A 48 -4.98 -6.22 7.44
C ARG A 48 -5.16 -4.72 7.24
N ALA A 49 -4.93 -3.89 8.24
CA ALA A 49 -5.07 -2.43 8.17
C ALA A 49 -3.80 -1.72 7.66
N MET A 50 -2.62 -2.23 7.94
CA MET A 50 -1.33 -1.60 7.63
C MET A 50 -0.47 -2.48 6.70
N PHE A 51 0.66 -1.98 6.22
CA PHE A 51 1.64 -2.77 5.44
C PHE A 51 2.45 -3.76 6.29
N GLY A 52 2.31 -3.72 7.60
CA GLY A 52 2.99 -4.63 8.52
C GLY A 52 2.58 -4.37 9.97
N ALA A 53 2.93 -5.31 10.85
CA ALA A 53 2.71 -5.20 12.28
C ALA A 53 4.06 -5.18 12.99
N LYS A 54 4.55 -4.00 13.39
CA LYS A 54 5.78 -3.88 14.19
C LYS A 54 5.48 -4.35 15.62
N LYS A 55 6.45 -4.98 16.28
CA LYS A 55 6.28 -5.46 17.67
C LYS A 55 5.85 -4.34 18.62
N THR A 56 6.42 -3.15 18.45
CA THR A 56 6.07 -1.94 19.21
C THR A 56 4.61 -1.54 19.04
N ASP A 57 4.05 -1.71 17.85
CA ASP A 57 2.66 -1.34 17.56
C ASP A 57 1.71 -2.43 18.08
N VAL A 58 2.09 -3.70 17.96
CA VAL A 58 1.35 -4.81 18.57
C VAL A 58 1.25 -4.64 20.08
N ASP A 59 2.37 -4.36 20.75
CA ASP A 59 2.41 -4.15 22.21
C ASP A 59 1.57 -2.95 22.64
N TYR A 60 1.57 -1.90 21.82
CA TYR A 60 0.72 -0.74 22.01
C TYR A 60 -0.77 -1.10 21.90
N PHE A 61 -1.20 -1.75 20.81
CA PHE A 61 -2.62 -2.03 20.56
C PHE A 61 -3.21 -3.15 21.42
N VAL A 62 -2.39 -4.05 21.97
CA VAL A 62 -2.84 -5.05 22.97
C VAL A 62 -3.38 -4.39 24.24
N THR A 63 -2.87 -3.21 24.59
CA THR A 63 -3.35 -2.47 25.78
C THR A 63 -4.63 -1.66 25.53
N ARG A 64 -5.12 -1.61 24.29
CA ARG A 64 -6.37 -0.94 23.90
C ARG A 64 -7.48 -1.97 23.71
N THR A 65 -8.73 -1.51 23.76
CA THR A 65 -9.87 -2.31 23.30
C THR A 65 -9.92 -2.35 21.76
N MET A 66 -10.66 -3.32 21.20
CA MET A 66 -10.86 -3.43 19.74
C MET A 66 -11.40 -2.12 19.13
N SER A 67 -12.42 -1.53 19.76
CA SER A 67 -13.01 -0.27 19.28
C SER A 67 -11.97 0.85 19.24
N GLN A 68 -11.26 1.07 20.35
CA GLN A 68 -10.23 2.10 20.41
C GLN A 68 -9.12 1.89 19.39
N ALA A 69 -8.71 0.65 19.14
CA ALA A 69 -7.72 0.34 18.12
C ALA A 69 -8.21 0.70 16.72
N VAL A 70 -9.47 0.37 16.38
CA VAL A 70 -10.09 0.73 15.10
C VAL A 70 -10.24 2.24 14.97
N ASP A 71 -10.75 2.91 16.01
CA ASP A 71 -10.95 4.36 16.03
C ASP A 71 -9.62 5.10 15.82
N GLU A 72 -8.53 4.63 16.42
CA GLU A 72 -7.20 5.21 16.23
C GLU A 72 -6.67 4.96 14.82
N LEU A 73 -6.79 3.73 14.30
CA LEU A 73 -6.34 3.39 12.94
C LEU A 73 -7.07 4.17 11.85
N LEU A 74 -8.34 4.53 12.11
CA LEU A 74 -9.19 5.33 11.24
C LEU A 74 -9.01 6.84 11.47
N ASN A 75 -8.14 7.31 12.36
CA ASN A 75 -7.93 8.74 12.63
C ASN A 75 -6.44 9.10 12.56
N PRO A 76 -5.84 9.19 11.35
CA PRO A 76 -4.43 9.49 11.22
C PRO A 76 -4.13 10.94 11.60
N ALA A 77 -3.31 11.11 12.62
CA ALA A 77 -2.84 12.40 13.08
C ALA A 77 -1.54 12.86 12.39
N ALA A 78 -0.79 11.93 11.77
CA ALA A 78 0.49 12.28 11.13
C ALA A 78 0.32 13.30 10.00
N PRO A 79 1.27 14.24 9.84
CA PRO A 79 1.28 15.17 8.71
C PRO A 79 1.38 14.42 7.37
N GLU A 80 0.97 15.08 6.28
CA GLU A 80 1.14 14.55 4.93
C GLU A 80 2.64 14.41 4.60
N PRO A 81 3.06 13.35 3.89
CA PRO A 81 4.46 13.16 3.54
C PRO A 81 4.93 14.31 2.64
N ALA A 82 6.12 14.84 2.92
CA ALA A 82 6.76 15.86 2.09
C ALA A 82 6.95 15.36 0.65
N PRO A 83 6.90 16.23 -0.37
CA PRO A 83 7.02 15.81 -1.76
C PRO A 83 8.40 15.21 -2.07
N PRO A 84 8.53 14.39 -3.14
CA PRO A 84 9.80 13.78 -3.54
C PRO A 84 10.85 14.85 -3.88
N LEU A 85 12.08 14.61 -3.44
CA LEU A 85 13.23 15.48 -3.70
C LEU A 85 14.04 14.93 -4.87
N LYS A 86 14.70 15.82 -5.62
CA LYS A 86 15.67 15.44 -6.65
C LYS A 86 16.93 14.84 -5.99
N GLU A 87 17.06 13.51 -6.03
CA GLU A 87 18.21 12.77 -5.52
C GLU A 87 19.17 12.28 -6.62
N TYR A 88 18.74 12.28 -7.88
CA TYR A 88 19.55 11.82 -9.02
C TYR A 88 20.53 12.88 -9.49
N THR A 89 21.74 12.45 -9.85
CA THR A 89 22.75 13.29 -10.48
C THR A 89 22.43 13.45 -11.96
N THR A 90 22.45 14.68 -12.46
CA THR A 90 22.51 14.93 -13.90
C THR A 90 23.95 14.73 -14.34
N SER A 91 24.31 13.57 -14.89
CA SER A 91 25.58 13.51 -15.60
C SER A 91 25.46 14.40 -16.83
N THR A 92 26.39 15.35 -16.94
CA THR A 92 26.66 16.14 -18.16
C THR A 92 27.44 15.27 -19.15
N ASP A 93 27.10 13.98 -19.24
CA ASP A 93 27.93 13.04 -19.98
C ASP A 93 27.64 13.19 -21.48
N VAL A 94 28.47 14.02 -22.11
CA VAL A 94 28.44 14.33 -23.55
C VAL A 94 28.53 13.04 -24.38
N GLN A 95 29.00 11.93 -23.81
CA GLN A 95 29.05 10.62 -24.45
C GLN A 95 27.69 9.92 -24.63
N THR A 96 26.66 10.19 -23.82
CA THR A 96 25.38 9.44 -23.88
C THR A 96 24.21 10.23 -24.48
N GLY A 97 24.41 11.51 -24.83
CA GLY A 97 23.38 12.35 -25.47
C GLY A 97 22.16 12.66 -24.58
N GLN A 98 22.25 12.44 -23.27
CA GLN A 98 21.13 12.63 -22.34
C GLN A 98 20.98 14.08 -21.91
N THR A 99 19.75 14.60 -21.94
CA THR A 99 19.46 15.96 -21.49
C THR A 99 19.53 16.06 -19.96
N PRO A 100 20.43 16.90 -19.38
CA PRO A 100 20.49 17.10 -17.94
C PRO A 100 19.27 17.90 -17.45
N ASP A 101 18.66 17.44 -16.36
CA ASP A 101 17.58 18.15 -15.65
C ASP A 101 18.14 19.36 -14.88
N THR A 102 18.44 20.45 -15.56
CA THR A 102 19.07 21.65 -14.98
C THR A 102 18.07 22.63 -14.35
N ASN A 103 16.77 22.45 -14.61
CA ASN A 103 15.72 23.35 -14.12
C ASN A 103 15.60 23.38 -12.59
N ILE A 104 16.10 22.34 -11.90
CA ILE A 104 15.88 22.13 -10.48
C ILE A 104 17.19 21.78 -9.79
N ALA A 105 17.48 22.46 -8.68
CA ALA A 105 18.64 22.15 -7.86
C ALA A 105 18.49 20.79 -7.14
N GLN A 106 19.60 20.08 -6.95
CA GLN A 106 19.60 18.84 -6.16
C GLN A 106 19.07 19.11 -4.75
N GLY A 107 18.28 18.18 -4.21
CA GLY A 107 17.65 18.34 -2.89
C GLY A 107 16.41 19.22 -2.87
N THR A 108 15.97 19.76 -4.01
CA THR A 108 14.68 20.47 -4.12
C THR A 108 13.62 19.60 -4.78
N THR A 109 12.35 19.90 -4.53
CA THR A 109 11.23 19.13 -5.07
C THR A 109 11.04 19.38 -6.55
N TRP A 110 10.85 18.30 -7.31
CA TRP A 110 10.48 18.38 -8.73
C TRP A 110 8.97 18.31 -8.97
N ALA A 111 8.18 18.25 -7.90
CA ALA A 111 6.72 18.11 -7.98
C ALA A 111 6.01 19.30 -8.67
N ASN A 112 6.61 20.49 -8.68
CA ASN A 112 6.01 21.70 -9.26
C ASN A 112 6.63 22.11 -10.60
N ASP A 113 7.63 21.36 -11.09
CA ASP A 113 8.34 21.69 -12.31
C ASP A 113 7.96 20.71 -13.42
N TRP A 114 7.61 21.28 -14.57
CA TRP A 114 7.17 20.52 -15.71
C TRP A 114 8.31 20.40 -16.74
N ASN A 115 8.70 19.18 -17.08
CA ASN A 115 9.79 18.92 -18.02
C ASN A 115 9.37 17.83 -19.03
N TYR A 116 9.49 18.05 -20.34
CA TYR A 116 9.06 17.09 -21.38
C TYR A 116 10.14 16.09 -21.82
N HIS A 117 11.38 16.16 -21.30
CA HIS A 117 12.47 15.30 -21.76
C HIS A 117 12.39 13.88 -21.20
N SER A 118 12.32 12.87 -22.08
CA SER A 118 12.20 11.44 -21.72
C SER A 118 13.28 10.94 -20.75
N ASP A 119 14.52 11.40 -20.88
CA ASP A 119 15.62 11.02 -19.97
C ASP A 119 15.41 11.55 -18.54
N THR A 120 14.92 12.79 -18.44
CA THR A 120 14.59 13.42 -17.15
C THR A 120 13.33 12.78 -16.55
N GLN A 121 12.38 12.41 -17.41
CA GLN A 121 11.15 11.75 -17.01
C GLN A 121 11.41 10.41 -16.30
N GLY A 122 12.23 9.53 -16.90
CA GLY A 122 12.58 8.24 -16.28
C GLY A 122 13.29 8.39 -14.93
N ARG A 123 14.14 9.42 -14.77
CA ARG A 123 14.82 9.72 -13.50
C ARG A 123 13.84 10.18 -12.42
N ARG A 124 12.86 11.03 -12.76
CA ARG A 124 11.80 11.47 -11.85
C ARG A 124 10.87 10.32 -11.45
N GLN A 125 10.55 9.39 -12.36
CA GLN A 125 9.79 8.17 -12.02
C GLN A 125 10.52 7.31 -10.99
N ASN A 126 11.82 7.08 -11.20
CA ASN A 126 12.64 6.33 -10.24
C ASN A 126 12.74 7.03 -8.88
N SER A 127 12.91 8.35 -8.87
CA SER A 127 12.87 9.18 -7.66
C SER A 127 11.54 9.03 -6.92
N TYR A 128 10.43 9.09 -7.66
CA TYR A 128 9.09 8.90 -7.13
C TYR A 128 8.90 7.53 -6.48
N TYR A 129 9.31 6.44 -7.14
CA TYR A 129 9.17 5.10 -6.55
C TYR A 129 10.00 4.94 -5.28
N LYS A 130 11.22 5.48 -5.22
CA LYS A 130 12.04 5.49 -4.01
C LYS A 130 11.39 6.28 -2.89
N TRP A 131 10.87 7.46 -3.19
CA TRP A 131 10.18 8.28 -2.21
C TRP A 131 8.92 7.58 -1.69
N TRP A 132 8.09 7.06 -2.58
CA TRP A 132 6.83 6.43 -2.22
C TRP A 132 7.05 5.16 -1.40
N THR A 133 8.00 4.31 -1.78
CA THR A 133 8.40 3.16 -0.95
C THR A 133 8.90 3.60 0.42
N GLY A 134 9.64 4.71 0.51
CA GLY A 134 10.03 5.33 1.78
C GLY A 134 8.83 5.74 2.64
N VAL A 135 7.79 6.33 2.04
CA VAL A 135 6.53 6.68 2.73
C VAL A 135 5.81 5.43 3.23
N LEU A 136 5.72 4.37 2.41
CA LEU A 136 5.05 3.12 2.78
C LEU A 136 5.78 2.38 3.94
N ILE A 137 7.12 2.40 3.95
CA ILE A 137 7.93 1.79 5.00
C ILE A 137 7.80 2.56 6.33
N ASN A 138 7.73 3.88 6.24
CA ASN A 138 7.62 4.79 7.39
C ASN A 138 6.17 5.19 7.68
N GLN A 139 5.20 4.32 7.37
CA GLN A 139 3.79 4.55 7.72
C GLN A 139 3.61 4.76 9.22
N ASP A 140 2.68 5.64 9.58
CA ASP A 140 2.20 5.82 10.95
C ASP A 140 1.23 4.69 11.32
N ARG A 141 0.74 4.66 12.56
CA ARG A 141 -0.29 3.72 13.06
C ARG A 141 -1.67 4.03 12.49
N SER A 142 -1.80 3.98 11.16
CA SER A 142 -3.05 4.30 10.48
C SER A 142 -3.28 3.47 9.23
N ILE A 143 -4.52 3.42 8.76
CA ILE A 143 -4.90 2.76 7.50
C ILE A 143 -4.55 3.58 6.25
N ARG A 144 -4.09 4.84 6.42
CA ARG A 144 -3.97 5.85 5.37
C ARG A 144 -3.23 5.32 4.14
N GLU A 145 -2.01 4.83 4.31
CA GLU A 145 -1.15 4.41 3.20
C GLU A 145 -1.74 3.21 2.46
N LYS A 146 -2.40 2.30 3.18
CA LYS A 146 -3.00 1.10 2.59
C LYS A 146 -4.24 1.41 1.79
N LEU A 147 -5.09 2.30 2.31
CA LEU A 147 -6.26 2.80 1.59
C LEU A 147 -5.84 3.61 0.36
N MET A 148 -4.79 4.43 0.49
CA MET A 148 -4.21 5.15 -0.64
C MET A 148 -3.80 4.17 -1.74
N PHE A 149 -3.02 3.13 -1.41
CA PHE A 149 -2.59 2.11 -2.36
C PHE A 149 -3.76 1.39 -3.03
N PHE A 150 -4.82 1.08 -2.26
CA PHE A 150 -6.05 0.50 -2.81
C PHE A 150 -6.68 1.41 -3.87
N TRP A 151 -6.86 2.69 -3.57
CA TRP A 151 -7.45 3.65 -4.51
C TRP A 151 -6.60 3.87 -5.76
N ILE A 152 -5.29 3.91 -5.60
CA ILE A 152 -4.33 4.08 -6.70
C ILE A 152 -4.40 2.89 -7.66
N ASN A 153 -4.52 1.68 -7.13
CA ASN A 153 -4.70 0.47 -7.92
C ASN A 153 -6.10 0.39 -8.53
N HIS A 154 -7.14 0.83 -7.80
CA HIS A 154 -8.53 0.75 -8.23
C HIS A 154 -8.86 1.70 -9.39
N PHE A 155 -8.42 2.96 -9.30
CA PHE A 155 -8.67 3.95 -10.34
C PHE A 155 -7.72 3.85 -11.54
N GLY A 156 -6.75 2.94 -11.48
CA GLY A 156 -5.80 2.69 -12.57
C GLY A 156 -4.91 3.90 -12.83
N ASN A 157 -3.69 3.88 -12.29
CA ASN A 157 -2.69 4.88 -12.67
C ASN A 157 -1.79 4.33 -13.78
N GLN A 158 -1.72 5.05 -14.90
CA GLN A 158 -0.71 4.83 -15.92
C GLN A 158 0.61 5.44 -15.41
N GLY A 159 1.41 4.65 -14.68
CA GLY A 159 2.66 5.09 -14.06
C GLY A 159 3.79 5.48 -15.02
N ASN A 160 3.53 5.52 -16.33
CA ASN A 160 4.54 5.69 -17.36
C ASN A 160 4.82 7.16 -17.72
N GLU A 161 4.06 8.13 -17.18
CA GLU A 161 4.22 9.55 -17.52
C GLU A 161 4.38 10.41 -16.25
N VAL A 162 5.44 11.23 -16.16
CA VAL A 162 5.66 12.07 -14.95
C VAL A 162 4.65 13.20 -14.86
N PHE A 163 4.00 13.57 -15.96
CA PHE A 163 2.86 14.50 -15.92
C PHE A 163 1.71 13.97 -15.08
N MET A 164 1.48 12.66 -15.13
CA MET A 164 0.60 11.98 -14.18
C MET A 164 1.23 11.90 -12.79
N VAL A 165 2.54 11.72 -12.64
CA VAL A 165 3.20 11.70 -11.31
C VAL A 165 3.13 13.04 -10.57
N ILE A 166 3.28 14.17 -11.26
CA ILE A 166 3.11 15.53 -10.71
C ILE A 166 1.63 15.77 -10.36
N GLY A 167 0.72 15.44 -11.28
CA GLY A 167 -0.72 15.43 -11.00
C GLY A 167 -1.06 14.53 -9.82
N TYR A 168 -0.34 13.43 -9.64
CA TYR A 168 -0.51 12.44 -8.60
C TYR A 168 0.01 12.90 -7.24
N ILE A 169 1.15 13.60 -7.16
CA ILE A 169 1.62 14.23 -5.91
C ILE A 169 0.56 15.23 -5.43
N ASN A 170 0.03 16.04 -6.35
CA ASN A 170 -1.08 16.95 -6.06
C ASN A 170 -2.37 16.20 -5.70
N SER A 171 -2.63 15.05 -6.32
CA SER A 171 -3.77 14.18 -6.06
C SER A 171 -3.68 13.51 -4.68
N ILE A 172 -2.53 13.00 -4.25
CA ILE A 172 -2.37 12.49 -2.87
C ILE A 172 -2.68 13.59 -1.87
N GLN A 173 -2.18 14.79 -2.11
CA GLN A 173 -2.39 15.95 -1.23
C GLN A 173 -3.84 16.46 -1.28
N HIS A 174 -4.57 16.23 -2.37
CA HIS A 174 -5.94 16.72 -2.57
C HIS A 174 -7.01 15.66 -2.28
N TYR A 175 -6.92 14.47 -2.88
CA TYR A 175 -7.78 13.32 -2.57
C TYR A 175 -7.52 12.73 -1.19
N GLY A 176 -6.30 12.84 -0.65
CA GLY A 176 -6.06 12.58 0.77
C GLY A 176 -7.02 13.39 1.63
N LYS A 177 -7.12 14.69 1.38
CA LYS A 177 -8.05 15.59 2.09
C LYS A 177 -9.51 15.26 1.82
N ILE A 178 -9.89 14.92 0.58
CA ILE A 178 -11.29 14.61 0.21
C ILE A 178 -11.74 13.27 0.82
N VAL A 179 -10.96 12.20 0.66
CA VAL A 179 -11.29 10.87 1.23
C VAL A 179 -11.35 10.97 2.75
N TRP A 180 -10.47 11.76 3.39
CA TRP A 180 -10.54 12.04 4.82
C TRP A 180 -11.74 12.89 5.24
N ALA A 181 -12.14 13.88 4.42
CA ALA A 181 -13.34 14.66 4.67
C ALA A 181 -14.61 13.79 4.58
N ILE A 182 -14.64 12.83 3.66
CA ILE A 182 -15.74 11.87 3.51
C ILE A 182 -15.76 10.89 4.69
N LEU A 183 -14.61 10.36 5.12
CA LEU A 183 -14.52 9.44 6.26
C LEU A 183 -14.88 10.10 7.61
N LYS A 184 -14.74 11.43 7.75
CA LYS A 184 -15.16 12.16 8.96
C LYS A 184 -16.66 12.52 9.00
N GLN A 185 -17.39 12.28 7.92
CA GLN A 185 -18.83 12.57 7.80
C GLN A 185 -19.72 11.34 8.05
N TRP A 186 -19.12 10.19 8.39
CA TRP A 186 -19.77 8.96 8.80
C TRP A 186 -19.23 8.53 10.17
#